data_AF-X6C3J2-F1
#
_entry.id   AF-X6C3J2-F1
#
_cell.length_a   1.000
_cell.length_b   1.000
_cell.length_c   1.000
_cell.angle_alpha   90.00
_cell.angle_beta   90.00
_cell.angle_gamma   90.00
#
_symmetry.space_group_name_H-M   'P 1'
#
loop_
_entity.id
_entity.type
_entity.pdbx_description
1 polymer ?
#
loop_
_entity_poly.entity_id
_entity_poly.type
_entity_poly.pdbx_seq_one_letter_code
_entity_poly.pdbx_strand_id
1 'polypeptide(L)'
;MPDAWLRNARLVSGLVLMAFVTLHFLNHALLLISLEAADKGRAVFLLIWRNPAGTLLLYGAVATHLVLSLLALYHRRTLAMPVREWAQILLGLSIPLLIAEHVVGTRAMHALYEANDTYEFVVRSLWILTPQVGVRQAIAVVVIWAHGCLGLCFWLRYRRWYPRVASALLVLAVLVPVLALLGFASAGKEVSAMGPPQSQPIEPALFDRALATKERMDSSIYAGFAGLIVLVLAARIVRDRIERRNLIKVRYAGGRKVRIPRGYSVLDASRLGGIAHYAVCGGRGRCSTCRIRVVDGLAEQPEPSPIEAATLRRIAADGDVRLACQ
;
A
#
# COMPACT_ATOMS: atom_id res chain seq x y z
N MET A 1 20.79 0.68 10.42
CA MET A 1 20.67 -0.37 9.39
C MET A 1 20.79 0.30 8.03
N PRO A 2 21.55 -0.23 7.06
CA PRO A 2 21.73 0.46 5.78
C PRO A 2 20.38 0.62 5.08
N ASP A 3 20.02 1.87 4.72
CA ASP A 3 18.74 2.26 4.10
C ASP A 3 18.30 1.38 2.92
N ALA A 4 19.27 0.73 2.26
CA ALA A 4 19.03 -0.20 1.18
C ALA A 4 18.25 -1.46 1.61
N TRP A 5 18.53 -2.01 2.80
CA TRP A 5 17.88 -3.24 3.28
C TRP A 5 16.41 -2.99 3.61
N LEU A 6 16.11 -1.91 4.34
CA LEU A 6 14.73 -1.51 4.65
C LEU A 6 13.91 -1.22 3.38
N ARG A 7 14.53 -0.56 2.40
CA ARG A 7 13.88 -0.30 1.11
C ARG A 7 13.56 -1.60 0.35
N ASN A 8 14.49 -2.55 0.35
CA ASN A 8 14.31 -3.84 -0.32
C ASN A 8 13.25 -4.67 0.41
N ALA A 9 13.28 -4.73 1.74
CA ALA A 9 12.27 -5.41 2.55
C ALA A 9 10.86 -4.90 2.26
N ARG A 10 10.67 -3.57 2.21
CA ARG A 10 9.37 -2.96 1.86
C ARG A 10 8.91 -3.29 0.44
N LEU A 11 9.84 -3.36 -0.52
CA LEU A 11 9.54 -3.74 -1.90
C LEU A 11 9.12 -5.21 -1.98
N VAL A 12 9.92 -6.12 -1.42
CA VAL A 12 9.65 -7.55 -1.46
C VAL A 12 8.34 -7.87 -0.76
N SER A 13 8.08 -7.29 0.42
CA SER A 13 6.81 -7.47 1.09
C SER A 13 5.63 -6.96 0.25
N GLY A 14 5.77 -5.80 -0.41
CA GLY A 14 4.76 -5.30 -1.34
C GLY A 14 4.52 -6.21 -2.55
N LEU A 15 5.57 -6.84 -3.09
CA LEU A 15 5.44 -7.79 -4.19
C LEU A 15 4.73 -9.09 -3.78
N VAL A 16 5.01 -9.60 -2.57
CA VAL A 16 4.29 -10.75 -2.00
C VAL A 16 2.80 -10.43 -1.85
N LEU A 17 2.47 -9.26 -1.29
CA LEU A 17 1.07 -8.82 -1.17
C LEU A 17 0.40 -8.65 -2.54
N MET A 18 1.12 -8.11 -3.52
CA MET A 18 0.62 -7.97 -4.88
C MET A 18 0.33 -9.34 -5.53
N ALA A 19 1.20 -10.32 -5.33
CA ALA A 19 0.99 -11.68 -5.80
C ALA A 19 -0.24 -12.33 -5.13
N PHE A 20 -0.36 -12.21 -3.81
CA PHE A 20 -1.53 -12.68 -3.06
C PHE A 20 -2.84 -12.09 -3.60
N VAL A 21 -2.90 -10.76 -3.72
CA VAL A 21 -4.11 -10.05 -4.21
C VAL A 21 -4.42 -10.43 -5.65
N THR A 22 -3.41 -10.54 -6.51
CA THR A 22 -3.59 -10.95 -7.91
C THR A 22 -4.21 -12.34 -8.00
N LEU A 23 -3.64 -13.32 -7.30
CA LEU A 23 -4.18 -14.69 -7.28
C LEU A 23 -5.60 -14.73 -6.70
N HIS A 24 -5.86 -13.93 -5.66
CA HIS A 24 -7.18 -13.84 -5.05
C HIS A 24 -8.22 -13.27 -6.02
N PHE A 25 -7.88 -12.22 -6.77
CA PHE A 25 -8.81 -11.61 -7.73
C PHE A 25 -9.01 -12.46 -8.98
N LEU A 26 -7.97 -13.15 -9.45
CA LEU A 26 -8.11 -14.15 -10.49
C LEU A 26 -9.06 -15.27 -10.05
N ASN A 27 -9.02 -15.64 -8.76
CA ASN A 27 -9.96 -16.61 -8.21
C ASN A 27 -11.41 -16.08 -8.21
N HIS A 28 -11.62 -14.81 -7.87
CA HIS A 28 -12.93 -14.15 -7.99
C HIS A 28 -13.44 -14.09 -9.43
N ALA A 29 -12.54 -13.92 -10.40
CA ALA A 29 -12.93 -13.91 -11.82
C ALA A 29 -13.49 -15.28 -12.28
N LEU A 30 -13.14 -16.40 -11.62
CA LEU A 30 -13.71 -17.71 -11.91
C LEU A 30 -15.22 -17.79 -11.60
N LEU A 31 -15.76 -16.88 -10.79
CA LEU A 31 -17.20 -16.76 -10.55
C LEU A 31 -18.00 -16.36 -11.80
N LEU A 32 -17.33 -15.90 -12.86
CA LEU A 32 -17.96 -15.72 -14.17
C LEU A 32 -18.30 -17.06 -14.84
N ILE A 33 -17.64 -18.15 -14.44
CA ILE A 33 -17.88 -19.49 -14.94
C ILE A 33 -18.95 -20.17 -14.08
N SER A 34 -18.69 -20.31 -12.77
CA SER A 34 -19.63 -20.85 -11.77
C SER A 34 -19.05 -20.74 -10.35
N LEU A 35 -19.90 -20.91 -9.34
CA LEU A 35 -19.46 -21.09 -7.95
C LEU A 35 -18.50 -22.27 -7.79
N GLU A 36 -18.78 -23.41 -8.44
CA GLU A 36 -17.94 -24.60 -8.39
C GLU A 36 -16.54 -24.37 -8.97
N ALA A 37 -16.44 -23.66 -10.09
CA ALA A 37 -15.15 -23.31 -10.69
C ALA A 37 -14.33 -22.42 -9.75
N ALA A 38 -14.98 -21.43 -9.12
CA ALA A 38 -14.33 -20.56 -8.16
C ALA A 38 -13.87 -21.31 -6.89
N ASP A 39 -14.66 -22.27 -6.39
CA ASP A 39 -14.28 -23.11 -5.25
C ASP A 39 -13.14 -24.10 -5.58
N LYS A 40 -13.11 -24.67 -6.79
CA LYS A 40 -11.96 -25.46 -7.27
C LYS A 40 -10.69 -24.61 -7.34
N GLY A 41 -10.79 -23.39 -7.88
CA GLY A 41 -9.69 -22.43 -7.85
C GLY A 41 -9.28 -22.06 -6.42
N ARG A 42 -10.26 -21.88 -5.52
CA ARG A 42 -10.03 -21.57 -4.10
C ARG A 42 -9.22 -22.66 -3.43
N ALA A 43 -9.46 -23.93 -3.72
CA ALA A 43 -8.67 -25.02 -3.17
C ALA A 43 -7.17 -24.89 -3.53
N VAL A 44 -6.85 -24.54 -4.78
CA VAL A 44 -5.47 -24.26 -5.21
C VAL A 44 -4.92 -23.01 -4.53
N PHE A 45 -5.71 -21.95 -4.43
CA PHE A 45 -5.33 -20.72 -3.73
C PHE A 45 -4.98 -20.98 -2.26
N LEU A 46 -5.80 -21.77 -1.55
CA LEU A 46 -5.58 -22.14 -0.17
C LEU A 46 -4.38 -23.08 0.01
N LEU A 47 -4.10 -23.97 -0.95
CA LEU A 47 -2.90 -24.79 -0.93
C LEU A 47 -1.64 -23.92 -0.87
N ILE A 48 -1.62 -22.81 -1.60
CA ILE A 48 -0.48 -21.88 -1.67
C ILE A 48 -0.39 -21.01 -0.40
N TRP A 49 -1.51 -20.45 0.07
CA TRP A 49 -1.51 -19.39 1.07
C TRP A 49 -1.93 -19.80 2.47
N ARG A 50 -2.64 -20.93 2.63
CA ARG A 50 -3.14 -21.41 3.92
C ARG A 50 -2.26 -22.47 4.57
N ASN A 51 -1.24 -22.98 3.89
CA ASN A 51 -0.20 -23.79 4.52
C ASN A 51 0.69 -22.93 5.45
N PRO A 52 1.47 -23.52 6.38
CA PRO A 52 2.28 -22.77 7.34
C PRO A 52 3.28 -21.81 6.71
N ALA A 53 3.95 -22.22 5.62
CA ALA A 53 4.95 -21.38 4.93
C ALA A 53 4.28 -20.20 4.21
N GLY A 54 3.19 -20.45 3.47
CA GLY A 54 2.40 -19.40 2.82
C GLY A 54 1.79 -18.42 3.81
N THR A 55 1.31 -18.93 4.95
CA THR A 55 0.77 -18.13 6.06
C THR A 55 1.84 -17.23 6.67
N LEU A 56 3.01 -17.79 6.99
CA LEU A 56 4.14 -17.02 7.53
C LEU A 56 4.60 -15.94 6.54
N LEU A 57 4.72 -16.30 5.26
CA LEU A 57 5.11 -15.39 4.20
C LEU A 57 4.11 -14.23 4.05
N LEU A 58 2.81 -14.52 4.02
CA LEU A 58 1.75 -13.53 3.88
C LEU A 58 1.71 -12.57 5.07
N TYR A 59 1.59 -13.09 6.29
CA TYR A 59 1.50 -12.23 7.48
C TYR A 59 2.82 -11.50 7.77
N GLY A 60 3.96 -12.13 7.50
CA GLY A 60 5.27 -11.48 7.54
C GLY A 60 5.36 -10.33 6.54
N ALA A 61 4.83 -10.51 5.33
CA ALA A 61 4.75 -9.46 4.33
C ALA A 61 3.79 -8.33 4.74
N VAL A 62 2.60 -8.64 5.27
CA VAL A 62 1.66 -7.63 5.79
C VAL A 62 2.33 -6.79 6.88
N ALA A 63 2.90 -7.43 7.90
CA ALA A 63 3.54 -6.74 9.02
C ALA A 63 4.72 -5.89 8.56
N THR A 64 5.63 -6.47 7.76
CA THR A 64 6.79 -5.76 7.22
C THR A 64 6.37 -4.58 6.35
N HIS A 65 5.38 -4.76 5.46
CA HIS A 65 4.91 -3.71 4.58
C HIS A 65 4.26 -2.57 5.36
N LEU A 66 3.41 -2.88 6.34
CA LEU A 66 2.73 -1.90 7.17
C LEU A 66 3.73 -1.11 8.03
N VAL A 67 4.57 -1.79 8.80
CA VAL A 67 5.56 -1.17 9.70
C VAL A 67 6.50 -0.27 8.92
N LEU A 68 7.08 -0.76 7.81
CA LEU A 68 8.02 0.05 7.03
C LEU A 68 7.32 1.20 6.28
N SER A 69 6.03 1.08 5.97
CA SER A 69 5.25 2.18 5.36
C SER A 69 4.93 3.28 6.37
N LEU A 70 4.56 2.91 7.60
CA LEU A 70 4.35 3.86 8.69
C LEU A 70 5.66 4.51 9.14
N LEU A 71 6.76 3.75 9.19
CA LEU A 71 8.09 4.28 9.46
C LEU A 71 8.51 5.28 8.36
N ALA A 72 8.23 4.98 7.09
CA ALA A 72 8.46 5.91 6.00
C ALA A 72 7.60 7.18 6.13
N LEU A 73 6.34 7.08 6.59
CA LEU A 73 5.49 8.23 6.87
C LEU A 73 6.03 9.08 8.03
N TYR A 74 6.49 8.45 9.11
CA TYR A 74 7.13 9.11 10.25
C TYR A 74 8.37 9.91 9.84
N HIS A 75 9.26 9.31 9.03
CA HIS A 75 10.49 9.95 8.56
C HIS A 75 10.27 11.03 7.48
N ARG A 76 9.06 11.13 6.88
CA ARG A 76 8.79 12.20 5.91
C ARG A 76 8.82 13.57 6.58
N ARG A 77 9.79 14.38 6.13
CA ARG A 77 10.04 15.75 6.57
C ARG A 77 8.96 16.75 6.15
N THR A 78 8.38 16.57 4.97
CA THR A 78 7.26 17.38 4.49
C THR A 78 6.11 16.53 3.96
N LEU A 79 4.88 17.02 4.13
CA LEU A 79 3.66 16.45 3.52
C LEU A 79 3.28 17.17 2.22
N ALA A 80 4.06 18.16 1.79
CA ALA A 80 3.94 18.76 0.48
C ALA A 80 4.50 17.77 -0.57
N MET A 81 3.62 17.02 -1.20
CA MET A 81 3.98 15.98 -2.18
C MET A 81 3.01 15.97 -3.37
N PRO A 82 3.44 15.41 -4.51
CA PRO A 82 2.56 15.26 -5.67
C PRO A 82 1.31 14.44 -5.34
N VAL A 83 0.20 14.73 -6.01
CA VAL A 83 -1.11 14.06 -5.82
C VAL A 83 -0.99 12.53 -5.85
N ARG A 84 -0.12 11.98 -6.72
CA ARG A 84 0.07 10.52 -6.83
C ARG A 84 0.70 9.90 -5.58
N GLU A 85 1.57 10.62 -4.87
CA GLU A 85 2.13 10.15 -3.59
C GLU A 85 1.09 10.22 -2.48
N TRP A 86 0.27 11.28 -2.45
CA TRP A 86 -0.89 11.39 -1.56
C TRP A 86 -1.86 10.23 -1.77
N ALA A 87 -2.23 9.96 -3.02
CA ALA A 87 -3.12 8.85 -3.37
C ALA A 87 -2.57 7.50 -2.88
N GLN A 88 -1.29 7.21 -3.09
CA GLN A 88 -0.70 5.94 -2.64
C GLN A 88 -0.79 5.78 -1.11
N ILE A 89 -0.55 6.85 -0.34
CA ILE A 89 -0.63 6.82 1.12
C ILE A 89 -2.07 6.64 1.58
N LEU A 90 -3.01 7.44 1.05
CA LEU A 90 -4.41 7.40 1.45
C LEU A 90 -5.04 6.04 1.12
N LEU A 91 -4.81 5.53 -0.10
CA LEU A 91 -5.26 4.20 -0.48
C LEU A 91 -4.64 3.13 0.44
N GLY A 92 -3.33 3.23 0.73
CA GLY A 92 -2.66 2.27 1.61
C GLY A 92 -3.21 2.25 3.03
N LEU A 93 -3.52 3.42 3.59
CA LEU A 93 -4.08 3.54 4.94
C LEU A 93 -5.56 3.13 5.01
N SER A 94 -6.33 3.23 3.91
CA SER A 94 -7.71 2.79 3.91
C SER A 94 -7.87 1.27 3.79
N ILE A 95 -6.88 0.55 3.23
CA ILE A 95 -6.96 -0.90 3.02
C ILE A 95 -7.30 -1.67 4.31
N PRO A 96 -6.57 -1.52 5.44
CA PRO A 96 -6.91 -2.26 6.66
C PRO A 96 -8.34 -2.00 7.14
N LEU A 97 -8.85 -0.78 6.97
CA LEU A 97 -10.22 -0.41 7.34
C LEU A 97 -11.28 -1.08 6.43
N LEU A 98 -10.95 -1.30 5.16
CA LEU A 98 -11.87 -1.89 4.19
C LEU A 98 -11.95 -3.41 4.29
N ILE A 99 -10.83 -4.07 4.60
CA ILE A 99 -10.71 -5.54 4.55
C ILE A 99 -10.72 -6.23 5.91
N ALA A 100 -10.57 -5.52 7.03
CA ALA A 100 -10.47 -6.14 8.35
C ALA A 100 -11.60 -7.15 8.60
N GLU A 101 -12.84 -6.71 8.40
CA GLU A 101 -14.02 -7.54 8.62
C GLU A 101 -14.08 -8.76 7.70
N HIS A 102 -13.63 -8.62 6.44
CA HIS A 102 -13.57 -9.71 5.47
C HIS A 102 -12.51 -10.74 5.86
N VAL A 103 -11.33 -10.29 6.28
CA VAL A 103 -10.25 -11.17 6.74
C VAL A 103 -10.65 -11.89 8.04
N VAL A 104 -11.27 -11.18 8.99
CA VAL A 104 -11.78 -11.81 10.23
C VAL A 104 -12.83 -12.86 9.90
N GLY A 105 -13.81 -12.54 9.06
CA GLY A 105 -14.88 -13.45 8.69
C GLY A 105 -14.41 -14.70 7.94
N THR A 106 -13.47 -14.57 6.99
CA THR A 106 -13.04 -15.69 6.14
C THR A 106 -11.85 -16.47 6.69
N ARG A 107 -10.95 -15.83 7.44
CA ARG A 107 -9.70 -16.45 7.91
C ARG A 107 -9.71 -16.74 9.40
N ALA A 108 -10.08 -15.77 10.23
CA ALA A 108 -10.05 -15.95 11.68
C ALA A 108 -11.19 -16.85 12.15
N MET A 109 -12.42 -16.61 11.68
CA MET A 109 -13.58 -17.43 12.07
C MET A 109 -13.47 -18.86 11.53
N HIS A 110 -12.88 -19.05 10.35
CA HIS A 110 -12.56 -20.40 9.87
C HIS A 110 -11.56 -21.11 10.78
N ALA A 111 -10.53 -20.41 11.28
CA ALA A 111 -9.51 -21.02 12.12
C ALA A 111 -9.98 -21.30 13.56
N LEU A 112 -10.92 -20.52 14.09
CA LEU A 112 -11.39 -20.61 15.47
C LEU A 112 -12.70 -21.39 15.63
N TYR A 113 -13.56 -21.35 14.63
CA TYR A 113 -14.94 -21.87 14.67
C TYR A 113 -15.29 -22.74 13.47
N GLU A 114 -14.32 -23.07 12.60
CA GLU A 114 -14.54 -23.83 11.36
C GLU A 114 -15.62 -23.23 10.46
N ALA A 115 -15.78 -21.90 10.55
CA ALA A 115 -16.75 -21.17 9.75
C ALA A 115 -16.54 -21.43 8.25
N ASN A 116 -17.64 -21.61 7.53
CA ASN A 116 -17.62 -21.85 6.09
C ASN A 116 -17.08 -20.61 5.36
N ASP A 117 -16.16 -20.85 4.43
CA ASP A 117 -15.53 -19.83 3.58
C ASP A 117 -15.59 -20.19 2.09
N THR A 118 -16.56 -21.05 1.72
CA THR A 118 -16.94 -21.33 0.32
C THR A 118 -17.49 -20.08 -0.36
N TYR A 119 -17.44 -20.09 -1.70
CA TYR A 119 -17.97 -18.97 -2.47
C TYR A 119 -19.45 -18.77 -2.29
N GLU A 120 -20.25 -19.85 -2.25
CA GLU A 120 -21.69 -19.73 -2.02
C GLU A 120 -21.95 -18.99 -0.69
N PHE A 121 -21.33 -19.44 0.40
CA PHE A 121 -21.52 -18.85 1.72
C PHE A 121 -21.10 -17.37 1.76
N VAL A 122 -19.90 -17.06 1.27
CA VAL A 122 -19.36 -15.70 1.31
C VAL A 122 -20.15 -14.77 0.40
N VAL A 123 -20.50 -15.19 -0.82
CA VAL A 123 -21.31 -14.37 -1.73
C VAL A 123 -22.71 -14.17 -1.18
N ARG A 124 -23.36 -15.21 -0.63
CA ARG A 124 -24.67 -15.07 0.04
C ARG A 124 -24.60 -14.06 1.17
N SER A 125 -23.57 -14.15 2.01
CA SER A 125 -23.35 -13.22 3.12
C SER A 125 -23.21 -11.78 2.64
N LEU A 126 -22.39 -11.54 1.62
CA LEU A 126 -22.08 -10.20 1.13
C LEU A 126 -23.16 -9.59 0.22
N TRP A 127 -23.88 -10.42 -0.55
CA TRP A 127 -24.85 -9.97 -1.55
C TRP A 127 -26.27 -9.86 -0.98
N ILE A 128 -26.67 -10.82 -0.14
CA ILE A 128 -28.05 -10.93 0.38
C ILE A 128 -28.13 -10.47 1.83
N LEU A 129 -27.28 -11.01 2.71
CA LEU A 129 -27.41 -10.79 4.16
C LEU A 129 -26.86 -9.43 4.62
N THR A 130 -25.74 -9.01 4.05
CA THR A 130 -25.01 -7.79 4.42
C THR A 130 -24.56 -6.98 3.19
N PRO A 131 -25.49 -6.51 2.35
CA PRO A 131 -25.17 -5.83 1.08
C PRO A 131 -24.25 -4.61 1.24
N GLN A 132 -24.36 -3.87 2.35
CA GLN A 132 -23.47 -2.78 2.70
C GLN A 132 -22.00 -3.22 2.83
N VAL A 133 -21.76 -4.41 3.38
CA VAL A 133 -20.42 -5.00 3.49
C VAL A 133 -19.95 -5.48 2.12
N GLY A 134 -20.85 -6.04 1.30
CA GLY A 134 -20.59 -6.38 -0.10
C GLY A 134 -20.12 -5.17 -0.92
N VAL A 135 -20.82 -4.03 -0.83
CA VAL A 135 -20.40 -2.77 -1.48
C VAL A 135 -19.03 -2.32 -0.97
N ARG A 136 -18.78 -2.39 0.34
CA ARG A 136 -17.47 -2.08 0.92
C ARG A 136 -16.37 -2.98 0.35
N GLN A 137 -16.62 -4.28 0.14
CA GLN A 137 -15.65 -5.19 -0.47
C GLN A 137 -15.44 -4.91 -1.97
N ALA A 138 -16.49 -4.52 -2.71
CA ALA A 138 -16.33 -4.06 -4.09
C ALA A 138 -15.43 -2.81 -4.19
N ILE A 139 -15.58 -1.87 -3.25
CA ILE A 139 -14.68 -0.70 -3.13
C ILE A 139 -13.26 -1.17 -2.75
N ALA A 140 -13.13 -2.11 -1.81
CA ALA A 140 -11.85 -2.65 -1.39
C ALA A 140 -11.06 -3.26 -2.57
N VAL A 141 -11.75 -3.97 -3.49
CA VAL A 141 -11.14 -4.52 -4.70
C VAL A 141 -10.44 -3.43 -5.52
N VAL A 142 -11.13 -2.31 -5.78
CA VAL A 142 -10.57 -1.19 -6.53
C VAL A 142 -9.43 -0.52 -5.77
N VAL A 143 -9.61 -0.26 -4.47
CA VAL A 143 -8.65 0.45 -3.63
C VAL A 143 -7.33 -0.30 -3.48
N ILE A 144 -7.38 -1.59 -3.14
CA ILE A 144 -6.19 -2.45 -2.95
C ILE A 144 -5.43 -2.58 -4.27
N TRP A 145 -6.16 -2.79 -5.37
CA TRP A 145 -5.54 -2.92 -6.69
C TRP A 145 -4.89 -1.64 -7.16
N ALA A 146 -5.57 -0.50 -7.00
CA ALA A 146 -5.02 0.81 -7.34
C ALA A 146 -3.75 1.12 -6.51
N HIS A 147 -3.77 0.82 -5.20
CA HIS A 147 -2.60 0.95 -4.34
C HIS A 147 -1.42 0.10 -4.85
N GLY A 148 -1.66 -1.17 -5.15
CA GLY A 148 -0.66 -2.09 -5.71
C GLY A 148 -0.10 -1.61 -7.06
N CYS A 149 -0.97 -1.19 -7.98
CA CYS A 149 -0.61 -0.67 -9.30
C CYS A 149 0.23 0.61 -9.19
N LEU A 150 -0.11 1.54 -8.30
CA LEU A 150 0.70 2.74 -8.04
C LEU A 150 2.09 2.37 -7.50
N GLY A 151 2.15 1.40 -6.58
CA GLY A 151 3.40 0.87 -6.04
C GLY A 151 4.31 0.31 -7.13
N LEU A 152 3.77 -0.59 -7.98
CA LEU A 152 4.50 -1.16 -9.12
C LEU A 152 4.93 -0.08 -10.12
N CYS A 153 4.04 0.84 -10.48
CA CYS A 153 4.35 1.94 -11.40
C CYS A 153 5.52 2.80 -10.87
N PHE A 154 5.50 3.18 -9.60
CA PHE A 154 6.60 3.96 -8.99
C PHE A 154 7.91 3.20 -8.89
N TRP A 155 7.89 1.87 -8.89
CA TRP A 155 9.08 1.05 -8.90
C TRP A 155 9.61 0.84 -10.33
N LEU A 156 8.73 0.51 -11.27
CA LEU A 156 9.08 0.07 -12.62
C LEU A 156 9.31 1.22 -13.61
N ARG A 157 8.71 2.40 -13.43
CA ARG A 157 8.74 3.50 -14.42
C ARG A 157 10.12 4.02 -14.83
N TYR A 158 11.18 3.67 -14.11
CA TYR A 158 12.56 4.05 -14.45
C TYR A 158 13.34 2.93 -15.16
N ARG A 159 12.73 1.76 -15.37
CA ARG A 159 13.34 0.65 -16.10
C ARG A 159 13.21 0.92 -17.60
N ARG A 160 14.31 0.76 -18.34
CA ARG A 160 14.36 1.01 -19.80
C ARG A 160 13.32 0.20 -20.59
N TRP A 161 12.93 -0.98 -20.08
CA TRP A 161 11.93 -1.85 -20.71
C TRP A 161 10.49 -1.49 -20.38
N TYR A 162 10.24 -0.72 -19.31
CA TYR A 162 8.88 -0.44 -18.84
C TYR A 162 7.98 0.22 -19.90
N PRO A 163 8.43 1.23 -20.66
CA PRO A 163 7.59 1.83 -21.70
C PRO A 163 7.08 0.83 -22.75
N ARG A 164 7.84 -0.24 -23.03
CA ARG A 164 7.45 -1.26 -24.03
C ARG A 164 6.31 -2.14 -23.56
N VAL A 165 6.17 -2.36 -22.26
CA VAL A 165 5.14 -3.23 -21.66
C VAL A 165 4.07 -2.45 -20.90
N ALA A 166 4.19 -1.13 -20.82
CA ALA A 166 3.29 -0.27 -20.06
C ALA A 166 1.82 -0.43 -20.51
N SER A 167 1.57 -0.53 -21.81
CA SER A 167 0.23 -0.74 -22.35
C SER A 167 -0.37 -2.08 -21.93
N ALA A 168 0.41 -3.17 -21.98
CA ALA A 168 -0.04 -4.49 -21.53
C ALA A 168 -0.32 -4.49 -20.01
N LEU A 169 0.55 -3.86 -19.23
CA LEU A 169 0.33 -3.70 -17.78
C LEU A 169 -0.91 -2.86 -17.47
N LEU A 170 -1.23 -1.85 -18.29
CA LEU A 170 -2.44 -1.06 -18.14
C LEU A 170 -3.69 -1.90 -18.45
N VAL A 171 -3.66 -2.72 -19.51
CA VAL A 171 -4.75 -3.66 -19.81
C VAL A 171 -5.01 -4.59 -18.62
N LEU A 172 -3.95 -5.18 -18.05
CA LEU A 172 -4.08 -6.02 -16.85
C LEU A 172 -4.58 -5.23 -15.65
N ALA A 173 -4.11 -4.00 -15.45
CA ALA A 173 -4.53 -3.14 -14.35
C ALA A 173 -6.03 -2.82 -14.39
N VAL A 174 -6.63 -2.77 -15.59
CA VAL A 174 -8.08 -2.56 -15.76
C VAL A 174 -8.85 -3.87 -15.72
N LEU A 175 -8.39 -4.88 -16.45
CA LEU A 175 -9.16 -6.11 -16.69
C LEU A 175 -9.31 -6.95 -15.42
N VAL A 176 -8.25 -7.10 -14.61
CA VAL A 176 -8.29 -7.94 -13.41
C VAL A 176 -9.39 -7.54 -12.41
N PRO A 177 -9.48 -6.27 -11.95
CA PRO A 177 -10.54 -5.88 -11.02
C PRO A 177 -11.93 -5.89 -11.68
N VAL A 178 -12.03 -5.58 -12.98
CA VAL A 178 -13.31 -5.65 -13.70
C VAL A 178 -13.85 -7.08 -13.72
N LEU A 179 -13.02 -8.07 -14.09
CA LEU A 179 -13.42 -9.47 -14.11
C LEU A 179 -13.78 -9.98 -12.70
N ALA A 180 -13.02 -9.60 -11.67
CA ALA A 180 -13.33 -9.96 -10.29
C ALA A 180 -14.69 -9.40 -9.81
N LEU A 181 -14.98 -8.13 -10.11
CA LEU A 181 -16.25 -7.48 -9.75
C LEU A 181 -17.44 -8.05 -10.54
N LEU A 182 -17.26 -8.31 -11.84
CA LEU A 182 -18.29 -8.96 -12.65
C LEU A 182 -18.54 -10.39 -12.18
N GLY A 183 -17.49 -11.13 -11.80
CA GLY A 183 -17.61 -12.44 -11.18
C GLY A 183 -18.44 -12.39 -9.89
N PHE A 184 -18.14 -11.46 -8.98
CA PHE A 184 -18.92 -11.25 -7.76
C PHE A 184 -20.39 -10.94 -8.04
N ALA A 185 -20.67 -10.05 -8.98
CA ALA A 185 -22.04 -9.71 -9.37
C ALA A 185 -22.78 -10.88 -10.06
N SER A 186 -22.07 -11.68 -10.87
CA SER A 186 -22.62 -12.87 -11.51
C SER A 186 -23.03 -13.91 -10.46
N ALA A 187 -22.13 -14.23 -9.54
CA ALA A 187 -22.41 -15.16 -8.44
C ALA A 187 -23.51 -14.64 -7.51
N GLY A 188 -23.60 -13.32 -7.29
CA GLY A 188 -24.70 -12.72 -6.53
C GLY A 188 -26.07 -13.05 -7.11
N LYS A 189 -26.22 -12.94 -8.44
CA LYS A 189 -27.45 -13.35 -9.14
C LYS A 189 -27.71 -14.85 -9.02
N GLU A 190 -26.67 -15.67 -9.19
CA GLU A 190 -26.76 -17.13 -9.08
C GLU A 190 -27.27 -17.55 -7.69
N VAL A 191 -26.65 -17.03 -6.63
CA VAL A 191 -27.03 -17.30 -5.23
C VAL A 191 -28.41 -16.72 -4.88
N SER A 192 -28.81 -15.58 -5.45
CA SER A 192 -30.17 -15.06 -5.28
C SER A 192 -31.24 -15.94 -5.94
N ALA A 193 -30.89 -16.68 -7.00
CA ALA A 193 -31.77 -17.67 -7.61
C ALA A 193 -31.77 -19.00 -6.84
N MET A 194 -30.73 -19.26 -6.04
CA MET A 194 -30.72 -20.37 -5.10
C MET A 194 -31.68 -20.08 -3.94
N GLY A 195 -32.51 -21.07 -3.59
CA GLY A 195 -33.35 -21.00 -2.39
C GLY A 195 -32.53 -20.82 -1.10
N PRO A 196 -33.19 -20.83 0.07
CA PRO A 196 -32.50 -20.78 1.36
C PRO A 196 -31.45 -21.91 1.45
N PRO A 197 -30.30 -21.66 2.09
CA PRO A 197 -29.25 -22.66 2.20
C PRO A 197 -29.80 -23.91 2.92
N GLN A 198 -29.45 -25.09 2.41
CA GLN A 198 -29.84 -26.38 3.03
C GLN A 198 -28.97 -26.74 4.26
N SER A 199 -28.28 -25.76 4.85
CA SER A 199 -27.31 -26.00 5.93
C SER A 199 -27.96 -26.53 7.20
N GLN A 200 -27.21 -27.38 7.92
CA GLN A 200 -27.60 -27.86 9.24
C GLN A 200 -27.79 -26.70 10.22
N PRO A 201 -28.75 -26.80 11.17
CA PRO A 201 -28.91 -25.80 12.22
C PRO A 201 -27.62 -25.67 13.03
N ILE A 202 -27.09 -24.45 13.16
CA ILE A 202 -25.98 -24.15 14.05
C ILE A 202 -26.54 -24.02 15.47
N GLU A 203 -25.85 -24.58 16.46
CA GLU A 203 -26.22 -24.41 17.86
C GLU A 203 -26.22 -22.91 18.24
N PRO A 204 -27.33 -22.34 18.74
CA PRO A 204 -27.44 -20.90 18.98
C PRO A 204 -26.34 -20.34 19.87
N ALA A 205 -25.97 -21.06 20.94
CA ALA A 205 -24.91 -20.65 21.87
C ALA A 205 -23.51 -20.66 21.22
N LEU A 206 -23.27 -21.49 20.21
CA LEU A 206 -22.02 -21.46 19.44
C LEU A 206 -22.01 -20.26 18.50
N PHE A 207 -23.13 -19.99 17.82
CA PHE A 207 -23.30 -18.86 16.93
C PHE A 207 -23.09 -17.52 17.66
N ASP A 208 -23.74 -17.33 18.80
CA ASP A 208 -23.62 -16.10 19.61
C ASP A 208 -22.19 -15.85 20.08
N ARG A 209 -21.48 -16.92 20.50
CA ARG A 209 -20.06 -16.84 20.88
C ARG A 209 -19.16 -16.48 19.70
N ALA A 210 -19.40 -17.06 18.53
CA ALA A 210 -18.63 -16.76 17.32
C ALA A 210 -18.85 -15.30 16.89
N LEU A 211 -20.10 -14.82 16.91
CA LEU A 211 -20.45 -13.44 16.58
C LEU A 211 -19.80 -12.44 17.54
N ALA A 212 -19.94 -12.65 18.86
CA ALA A 212 -19.31 -11.78 19.86
C ALA A 212 -17.77 -11.74 19.73
N THR A 213 -17.15 -12.88 19.40
CA THR A 213 -15.70 -12.94 19.16
C THR A 213 -15.32 -12.15 17.92
N LYS A 214 -16.07 -12.31 16.83
CA LYS A 214 -15.87 -11.54 15.60
C LYS A 214 -15.97 -10.03 15.85
N GLU A 215 -17.04 -9.56 16.52
CA GLU A 215 -17.24 -8.14 16.81
C GLU A 215 -16.12 -7.54 17.67
N ARG A 216 -15.64 -8.32 18.66
CA ARG A 216 -14.50 -7.93 19.48
C ARG A 216 -13.23 -7.82 18.66
N MET A 217 -12.96 -8.77 17.76
CA MET A 217 -11.80 -8.74 16.87
C MET A 217 -11.85 -7.53 15.93
N ASP A 218 -12.99 -7.31 15.28
CA ASP A 218 -13.18 -6.18 14.36
C ASP A 218 -12.96 -4.84 15.07
N SER A 219 -13.59 -4.65 16.23
CA SER A 219 -13.43 -3.44 17.06
C SER A 219 -11.99 -3.23 17.53
N SER A 220 -11.31 -4.31 17.93
CA SER A 220 -9.91 -4.27 18.38
C SER A 220 -8.96 -3.90 17.24
N ILE A 221 -9.19 -4.44 16.03
CA ILE A 221 -8.41 -4.12 14.84
C ILE A 221 -8.60 -2.65 14.46
N TYR A 222 -9.84 -2.15 14.42
CA TYR A 222 -10.11 -0.76 14.10
C TYR A 222 -9.49 0.20 15.13
N ALA A 223 -9.68 -0.05 16.43
CA ALA A 223 -9.12 0.77 17.49
C ALA A 223 -7.58 0.74 17.48
N GLY A 224 -6.98 -0.45 17.33
CA GLY A 224 -5.52 -0.60 17.26
C GLY A 224 -4.92 0.12 16.06
N PHE A 225 -5.54 0.00 14.89
CA PHE A 225 -5.07 0.66 13.67
C PHE A 225 -5.23 2.19 13.74
N ALA A 226 -6.36 2.68 14.24
CA ALA A 226 -6.57 4.11 14.47
C ALA A 226 -5.56 4.68 15.48
N GLY A 227 -5.35 3.98 16.60
CA GLY A 227 -4.34 4.32 17.60
C GLY A 227 -2.94 4.39 17.01
N LEU A 228 -2.57 3.45 16.14
CA LEU A 228 -1.27 3.43 15.46
C LEU A 228 -1.09 4.63 14.52
N ILE A 229 -2.11 5.01 13.75
CA ILE A 229 -2.07 6.20 12.90
C ILE A 229 -1.90 7.46 13.76
N VAL A 230 -2.71 7.61 14.81
CA VAL A 230 -2.66 8.76 15.73
C VAL A 230 -1.26 8.86 16.36
N LEU A 231 -0.70 7.74 16.81
CA LEU A 231 0.64 7.69 17.40
C LEU A 231 1.71 8.15 16.41
N VAL A 232 1.70 7.64 15.17
CA VAL A 232 2.67 8.02 14.13
C VAL A 232 2.57 9.51 13.79
N LEU A 233 1.36 10.03 13.65
CA LEU A 233 1.14 11.45 13.37
C LEU A 233 1.56 12.35 14.54
N ALA A 234 1.22 11.97 15.78
CA ALA A 234 1.64 12.69 16.98
C ALA A 234 3.17 12.70 17.12
N ALA A 235 3.80 11.54 16.99
CA ALA A 235 5.26 11.39 17.04
C ALA A 235 5.94 12.24 15.95
N ARG A 236 5.36 12.27 14.74
CA ARG A 236 5.84 13.12 13.64
C ARG A 236 5.74 14.61 13.99
N ILE A 237 4.62 15.06 14.54
CA ILE A 237 4.41 16.46 14.95
C ILE A 237 5.40 16.85 16.05
N VAL A 238 5.60 15.99 17.05
CA VAL A 238 6.60 16.21 18.12
C VAL A 238 8.00 16.33 17.54
N ARG A 239 8.39 15.39 16.66
CA ARG A 239 9.69 15.45 15.95
C ARG A 239 9.86 16.75 15.17
N ASP A 240 8.87 17.14 14.37
CA ASP A 240 8.93 18.38 13.58
C ASP A 240 9.10 19.62 14.47
N ARG A 241 8.41 19.70 15.61
CA ARG A 241 8.58 20.79 16.59
C ARG A 241 9.97 20.82 17.22
N ILE A 242 10.56 19.66 17.50
CA ILE A 242 11.92 19.57 18.05
C ILE A 242 12.94 20.00 16.99
N GLU A 243 12.84 19.48 15.78
CA GLU A 243 13.75 19.80 14.66
C GLU A 243 13.73 21.29 14.32
N ARG A 244 12.56 21.95 14.38
CA ARG A 244 12.41 23.39 14.12
C ARG A 244 13.13 24.30 15.11
N ARG A 245 13.68 23.78 16.21
CA ARG A 245 14.55 24.56 17.10
C ARG A 245 15.89 24.92 16.45
N ASN A 246 16.36 24.10 15.51
CA ASN A 246 17.64 24.27 14.83
C ASN A 246 17.43 24.53 13.33
N LEU A 247 17.19 25.79 12.97
CA LEU A 247 16.94 26.19 11.58
C LEU A 247 18.22 26.62 10.86
N ILE A 248 18.33 26.21 9.61
CA ILE A 248 19.31 26.69 8.63
C ILE A 248 18.60 27.47 7.52
N LYS A 249 19.34 28.34 6.83
CA LYS A 249 18.81 29.20 5.76
C LYS A 249 19.35 28.75 4.41
N VAL A 250 18.46 28.32 3.51
CA VAL A 250 18.79 28.05 2.11
C VAL A 250 18.53 29.31 1.29
N ARG A 251 19.54 29.78 0.57
CA ARG A 251 19.49 30.96 -0.31
C ARG A 251 19.42 30.49 -1.77
N TYR A 252 18.44 31.00 -2.50
CA TYR A 252 18.30 30.77 -3.93
C TYR A 252 18.88 31.95 -4.71
N ALA A 253 19.41 31.71 -5.91
CA ALA A 253 20.00 32.76 -6.75
C ALA A 253 19.04 33.95 -7.00
N GLY A 254 17.74 33.68 -7.14
CA GLY A 254 16.70 34.71 -7.27
C GLY A 254 16.32 35.43 -5.97
N GLY A 255 17.22 35.53 -4.99
CA GLY A 255 17.02 36.27 -3.73
C GLY A 255 16.11 35.62 -2.68
N ARG A 256 15.30 34.62 -3.06
CA ARG A 256 14.44 33.88 -2.11
C ARG A 256 15.26 33.18 -1.03
N LYS A 257 14.76 33.25 0.21
CA LYS A 257 15.37 32.64 1.39
C LYS A 257 14.34 31.75 2.06
N VAL A 258 14.67 30.47 2.28
CA VAL A 258 13.81 29.53 3.00
C VAL A 258 14.53 29.03 4.24
N ARG A 259 13.85 29.06 5.38
CA ARG A 259 14.36 28.46 6.63
C ARG A 259 13.80 27.05 6.77
N ILE A 260 14.69 26.07 6.96
CA ILE A 260 14.34 24.67 7.18
C ILE A 260 15.11 24.13 8.38
N PRO A 261 14.61 23.09 9.07
CA PRO A 261 15.41 22.40 10.07
C PRO A 261 16.70 21.82 9.49
N ARG A 262 17.77 21.79 10.29
CA ARG A 262 19.04 21.16 9.90
C ARG A 262 18.80 19.70 9.52
N GLY A 263 19.48 19.26 8.46
CA GLY A 263 19.39 17.91 7.91
C GLY A 263 18.41 17.78 6.75
N TYR A 264 17.47 18.72 6.55
CA TYR A 264 16.51 18.72 5.44
C TYR A 264 17.22 18.89 4.09
N SER A 265 16.68 18.30 3.03
CA SER A 265 17.24 18.44 1.68
C SER A 265 16.87 19.80 1.07
N VAL A 266 17.61 20.26 0.06
CA VAL A 266 17.26 21.49 -0.67
C VAL A 266 15.90 21.37 -1.36
N LEU A 267 15.50 20.17 -1.76
CA LEU A 267 14.17 19.88 -2.31
C LEU A 267 13.08 20.06 -1.24
N ASP A 268 13.33 19.66 0.01
CA ASP A 268 12.40 19.93 1.12
C ASP A 268 12.27 21.43 1.34
N ALA A 269 13.37 22.18 1.24
CA ALA A 269 13.37 23.64 1.28
C ALA A 269 12.52 24.24 0.16
N SER A 270 12.68 23.73 -1.07
CA SER A 270 11.89 24.22 -2.20
C SER A 270 10.40 23.97 -1.98
N ARG A 271 10.03 22.75 -1.53
CA ARG A 271 8.64 22.38 -1.24
C ARG A 271 8.02 23.23 -0.13
N LEU A 272 8.74 23.43 0.98
CA LEU A 272 8.27 24.25 2.10
C LEU A 272 8.18 25.73 1.75
N GLY A 273 9.06 26.22 0.88
CA GLY A 273 9.08 27.61 0.41
C GLY A 273 8.16 27.91 -0.78
N GLY A 274 7.37 26.94 -1.26
CA GLY A 274 6.53 27.13 -2.46
C GLY A 274 7.33 27.38 -3.74
N ILE A 275 8.58 26.91 -3.79
CA ILE A 275 9.48 27.09 -4.93
C ILE A 275 9.31 25.90 -5.88
N ALA A 276 8.89 26.19 -7.11
CA ALA A 276 8.82 25.20 -8.17
C ALA A 276 10.21 24.56 -8.39
N HIS A 277 10.29 23.25 -8.19
CA HIS A 277 11.52 22.48 -8.32
C HIS A 277 11.22 21.13 -8.95
N TYR A 278 11.85 20.84 -10.09
CA TYR A 278 11.64 19.59 -10.82
C TYR A 278 12.17 18.37 -10.05
N ALA A 279 11.30 17.44 -9.67
CA ALA A 279 11.71 16.20 -9.00
C ALA A 279 10.89 15.01 -9.51
N VAL A 280 11.18 14.57 -10.74
CA VAL A 280 10.42 13.49 -11.41
C VAL A 280 10.39 12.20 -10.58
N CYS A 281 11.49 11.88 -9.89
CA CYS A 281 11.54 10.69 -9.04
C CYS A 281 10.94 10.86 -7.63
N GLY A 282 10.39 12.03 -7.31
CA GLY A 282 9.83 12.34 -5.99
C GLY A 282 10.87 12.62 -4.89
N GLY A 283 12.17 12.64 -5.25
CA GLY A 283 13.28 12.86 -4.32
C GLY A 283 14.05 11.60 -3.93
N ARG A 284 14.11 10.60 -4.83
CA ARG A 284 14.78 9.31 -4.60
C ARG A 284 16.22 9.23 -5.14
N GLY A 285 16.78 10.35 -5.59
CA GLY A 285 18.14 10.43 -6.14
C GLY A 285 18.39 9.63 -7.43
N ARG A 286 17.36 9.38 -8.26
CA ARG A 286 17.47 8.48 -9.44
C ARG A 286 17.26 9.14 -10.82
N CYS A 287 16.65 10.33 -10.89
CA CYS A 287 16.23 10.94 -12.16
C CYS A 287 17.04 12.16 -12.61
N SER A 288 18.02 12.64 -11.81
CA SER A 288 18.82 13.86 -12.06
C SER A 288 18.07 15.19 -12.26
N THR A 289 16.73 15.19 -12.36
CA THR A 289 15.96 16.41 -12.66
C THR A 289 15.96 17.48 -11.56
N CYS A 290 16.29 17.11 -10.32
CA CYS A 290 16.35 18.02 -9.16
C CYS A 290 17.76 18.58 -8.92
N ARG A 291 18.59 18.56 -9.96
CA ARG A 291 19.97 19.05 -9.88
C ARG A 291 20.00 20.53 -9.53
N ILE A 292 20.95 20.89 -8.69
CA ILE A 292 21.26 22.27 -8.28
C ILE A 292 22.75 22.51 -8.44
N ARG A 293 23.11 23.76 -8.70
CA ARG A 293 24.49 24.23 -8.58
C ARG A 293 24.65 24.89 -7.21
N VAL A 294 25.65 24.46 -6.44
CA VAL A 294 25.97 25.03 -5.13
C VAL A 294 26.95 26.18 -5.33
N VAL A 295 26.47 27.41 -5.11
CA VAL A 295 27.28 28.63 -5.32
C VAL A 295 28.11 29.00 -4.08
N ASP A 296 27.63 28.63 -2.90
CA ASP A 296 28.25 28.94 -1.61
C ASP A 296 27.98 27.78 -0.65
N GLY A 297 28.96 27.44 0.18
CA GLY A 297 28.84 26.38 1.19
C GLY A 297 29.03 24.94 0.69
N LEU A 298 29.71 24.72 -0.45
CA LEU A 298 29.94 23.38 -1.02
C LEU A 298 30.93 22.55 -0.20
N ALA A 299 32.00 23.18 0.31
CA ALA A 299 33.05 22.50 1.08
C ALA A 299 32.53 21.96 2.43
N GLU A 300 31.44 22.54 2.93
CA GLU A 300 30.77 22.16 4.17
C GLU A 300 29.67 21.11 3.97
N GLN A 301 29.40 20.70 2.72
CA GLN A 301 28.43 19.65 2.44
C GLN A 301 29.01 18.26 2.69
N PRO A 302 28.18 17.30 3.15
CA PRO A 302 28.60 15.92 3.21
C PRO A 302 28.92 15.38 1.81
N GLU A 303 29.82 14.39 1.78
CA GLU A 303 30.11 13.62 0.58
C GLU A 303 28.82 13.08 -0.07
N PRO A 304 28.73 13.06 -1.41
CA PRO A 304 27.57 12.50 -2.09
C PRO A 304 27.26 11.08 -1.62
N SER A 305 25.99 10.84 -1.30
CA SER A 305 25.55 9.49 -0.96
C SER A 305 25.82 8.53 -2.14
N PRO A 306 25.95 7.21 -1.93
CA PRO A 306 26.18 6.28 -3.03
C PRO A 306 25.16 6.39 -4.18
N ILE A 307 23.90 6.73 -3.86
CA ILE A 307 22.83 6.94 -4.83
C ILE A 307 23.02 8.26 -5.59
N GLU A 308 23.38 9.32 -4.87
CA GLU A 308 23.70 10.61 -5.48
C GLU A 308 24.90 10.49 -6.41
N ALA A 309 26.01 9.95 -5.92
CA ALA A 309 27.25 9.77 -6.66
C ALA A 309 27.04 8.95 -7.94
N ALA A 310 26.26 7.86 -7.88
CA ALA A 310 25.94 7.06 -9.05
C ALA A 310 25.15 7.85 -10.10
N THR A 311 24.22 8.70 -9.67
CA THR A 311 23.43 9.53 -10.59
C THR A 311 24.25 10.69 -11.16
N LEU A 312 25.08 11.36 -10.35
CA LEU A 312 25.97 12.44 -10.79
C LEU A 312 26.99 11.93 -11.82
N ARG A 313 27.63 10.78 -11.56
CA ARG A 313 28.54 10.12 -12.54
C ARG A 313 27.84 9.81 -13.85
N ARG A 314 26.61 9.31 -13.81
CA ARG A 314 25.85 8.95 -15.02
C ARG A 314 25.55 10.16 -15.92
N ILE A 315 25.42 11.36 -15.35
CA ILE A 315 25.14 12.58 -16.11
C ILE A 315 26.39 13.43 -16.36
N ALA A 316 27.58 12.94 -15.99
CA ALA A 316 28.83 13.70 -16.04
C ALA A 316 28.69 15.10 -15.41
N ALA A 317 28.12 15.17 -14.21
CA ALA A 317 27.91 16.43 -13.50
C ALA A 317 29.24 17.06 -13.05
N ASP A 318 29.32 18.38 -13.15
CA ASP A 318 30.43 19.18 -12.61
C ASP A 318 30.53 19.03 -11.08
N GLY A 319 31.70 19.36 -10.51
CA GLY A 319 31.98 19.19 -9.08
C GLY A 319 31.11 20.06 -8.15
N ASP A 320 30.52 21.15 -8.67
CA ASP A 320 29.62 22.05 -7.95
C ASP A 320 28.14 21.68 -8.08
N VAL A 321 27.82 20.58 -8.77
CA VAL A 321 26.45 20.11 -8.99
C VAL A 321 26.08 19.00 -8.01
N ARG A 322 24.96 19.20 -7.31
CA ARG A 322 24.36 18.23 -6.37
C ARG A 322 22.92 17.91 -6.75
N LEU A 323 22.36 16.85 -6.19
CA LEU A 323 20.93 16.57 -6.29
C LEU A 323 20.22 17.21 -5.11
N ALA A 324 19.28 18.13 -5.34
CA ALA A 324 18.58 18.82 -4.25
C ALA A 324 17.83 17.89 -3.29
N CYS A 325 17.52 16.66 -3.70
CA CYS A 325 16.85 15.68 -2.86
C CYS A 325 17.80 14.80 -2.03
N GLN A 326 19.11 14.99 -2.12
CA GLN A 326 20.13 14.23 -1.40
C GLN A 326 20.84 15.11 -0.39
#